data_AF-A0AAW1Q5C7-F1
#
_entry.id   AF-A0AAW1Q5C7-F1
#
_cell.length_a   1.000
_cell.length_b   1.000
_cell.length_c   1.000
_cell.angle_alpha   90.00
_cell.angle_beta   90.00
_cell.angle_gamma   90.00
#
_symmetry.space_group_name_H-M   'P 1'
#
loop_
_entity.id
_entity.type
_entity.pdbx_description
1 polymer ?
#
loop_
_entity_poly.entity_id
_entity_poly.type
_entity_poly.pdbx_seq_one_letter_code
_entity_poly.pdbx_strand_id
1 'polypeptide(L)'
;MGKPTAQDMEERLAPYQELLPLIPQAAITMDKQVARLSGILTDVAHLESTSIVLAHGLDLFCTRVQPSSTFDLLQEDFPFAFLVLITSVFGIAALVLKYLGERSALKAKWQ
;
A
#
# COMPACT_ATOMS: atom_id res chain seq x y z
N MET A 1 -15.15 -3.50 -31.80
CA MET A 1 -14.75 -3.06 -30.45
C MET A 1 -13.47 -2.27 -30.61
N GLY A 2 -13.57 -0.94 -30.45
CA GLY A 2 -12.53 0.00 -30.88
C GLY A 2 -11.31 -0.02 -29.97
N LYS A 3 -10.16 0.39 -30.52
CA LYS A 3 -9.00 0.74 -29.71
C LYS A 3 -9.41 1.85 -28.72
N PRO A 4 -8.88 1.85 -27.49
CA PRO A 4 -9.23 2.85 -26.49
C PRO A 4 -9.01 4.26 -27.04
N THR A 5 -10.00 5.12 -26.82
CA THR A 5 -9.95 6.53 -27.20
C THR A 5 -8.93 7.26 -26.32
N ALA A 6 -8.40 8.39 -26.78
CA ALA A 6 -7.49 9.20 -25.96
C ALA A 6 -8.10 9.60 -24.59
N GLN A 7 -9.41 9.82 -24.53
CA GLN A 7 -10.15 10.10 -23.29
C GLN A 7 -10.19 8.87 -22.36
N ASP A 8 -10.45 7.68 -22.91
CA ASP A 8 -10.45 6.42 -22.16
C ASP A 8 -9.07 6.11 -21.54
N MET A 9 -8.01 6.50 -22.25
CA MET A 9 -6.63 6.37 -21.78
C MET A 9 -6.30 7.38 -20.67
N GLU A 10 -6.85 8.59 -20.72
CA GLU A 10 -6.70 9.60 -19.68
C GLU A 10 -7.34 9.14 -18.35
N GLU A 11 -8.49 8.47 -18.43
CA GLU A 11 -9.20 7.89 -17.28
C GLU A 11 -8.63 6.53 -16.80
N ARG A 12 -7.62 5.98 -17.51
CA ARG A 12 -7.04 4.65 -17.25
C ARG A 12 -8.09 3.52 -17.22
N LEU A 13 -9.06 3.57 -18.12
CA LEU A 13 -10.08 2.53 -18.22
C LEU A 13 -9.45 1.20 -18.63
N ALA A 14 -9.83 0.13 -17.92
CA ALA A 14 -9.47 -1.21 -18.33
C ALA A 14 -10.16 -1.54 -19.66
N PRO A 15 -9.45 -2.17 -20.62
CA PRO A 15 -10.07 -2.57 -21.87
C PRO A 15 -11.17 -3.60 -21.59
N TYR A 16 -12.22 -3.57 -22.41
CA TYR A 16 -13.28 -4.55 -22.30
C TYR A 16 -12.73 -5.98 -22.44
N GLN A 17 -13.11 -6.84 -21.50
CA GLN A 17 -12.72 -8.24 -21.46
C GLN A 17 -13.98 -9.10 -21.37
N GLU A 18 -14.24 -9.93 -22.39
CA GLU A 18 -15.43 -10.79 -22.47
C GLU A 18 -15.43 -11.90 -21.42
N LEU A 19 -14.25 -12.36 -21.04
CA LEU A 19 -14.05 -13.43 -20.06
C LEU A 19 -13.39 -12.87 -18.81
N LEU A 20 -14.12 -12.85 -17.69
CA LEU A 20 -13.51 -12.63 -16.37
C LEU A 20 -12.96 -13.96 -15.83
N PRO A 21 -11.63 -14.15 -15.77
CA PRO A 21 -11.08 -15.35 -15.18
C PRO A 21 -11.36 -15.39 -13.67
N LEU A 22 -11.71 -16.57 -13.17
CA LEU A 22 -11.76 -16.82 -11.74
C LEU A 22 -10.32 -17.01 -11.24
N ILE A 23 -9.83 -16.02 -10.49
CA ILE A 23 -8.48 -16.03 -9.92
C ILE A 23 -8.57 -16.64 -8.51
N PRO A 24 -8.01 -17.84 -8.26
CA PRO A 24 -8.10 -18.48 -6.94
C PRO A 24 -7.50 -17.62 -5.82
N GLN A 25 -6.48 -16.82 -6.13
CA GLN A 25 -5.83 -15.91 -5.17
C GLN A 25 -6.73 -14.75 -4.74
N ALA A 26 -7.78 -14.44 -5.51
CA ALA A 26 -8.78 -13.44 -5.13
C ALA A 26 -9.83 -14.01 -4.17
N ALA A 27 -9.84 -15.33 -3.93
CA ALA A 27 -10.77 -15.96 -3.00
C ALA A 27 -10.40 -15.63 -1.55
N ILE A 28 -11.22 -14.81 -0.91
CA ILE A 28 -11.00 -14.33 0.46
C ILE A 28 -11.02 -15.50 1.48
N THR A 29 -11.79 -16.54 1.19
CA THR A 29 -11.95 -17.72 2.05
C THR A 29 -10.74 -18.64 2.06
N MET A 30 -9.76 -18.45 1.16
CA MET A 30 -8.63 -19.38 0.96
C MET A 30 -9.16 -20.82 0.87
N ASP A 31 -8.72 -21.73 1.74
CA ASP A 31 -9.15 -23.14 1.77
C ASP A 31 -10.43 -23.40 2.59
N LYS A 32 -11.04 -22.38 3.20
CA LYS A 32 -12.20 -22.52 4.10
C LYS A 32 -13.52 -22.31 3.36
N GLN A 33 -14.11 -23.39 2.84
CA GLN A 33 -15.43 -23.30 2.21
C GLN A 33 -16.54 -23.12 3.25
N VAL A 34 -17.38 -22.10 3.07
CA VAL A 34 -18.60 -21.89 3.88
C VAL A 34 -19.73 -22.73 3.28
N ALA A 35 -20.18 -23.77 4.00
CA ALA A 35 -21.26 -24.61 3.52
C ALA A 35 -22.60 -23.84 3.54
N ARG A 36 -23.37 -23.98 2.45
CA ARG A 36 -24.71 -23.39 2.28
C ARG A 36 -24.76 -21.90 2.64
N LEU A 37 -23.96 -21.10 1.92
CA LEU A 37 -23.93 -19.66 2.05
C LEU A 37 -25.35 -19.07 1.89
N SER A 38 -25.84 -18.39 2.93
CA SER A 38 -27.16 -17.75 2.94
C SER A 38 -27.05 -16.25 2.68
N GLY A 39 -25.93 -15.62 3.04
CA GLY A 39 -25.72 -14.20 2.86
C GLY A 39 -24.30 -13.76 3.22
N ILE A 40 -23.96 -12.56 2.77
CA ILE A 40 -22.71 -11.88 3.08
C ILE A 40 -23.06 -10.50 3.63
N LEU A 41 -22.54 -10.20 4.81
CA LEU A 41 -22.63 -8.91 5.46
C LEU A 41 -21.26 -8.23 5.38
N THR A 42 -21.27 -6.92 5.13
CA THR A 42 -20.07 -6.09 5.09
C THR A 42 -20.26 -4.88 5.96
N ASP A 43 -19.30 -4.58 6.82
CA ASP A 43 -19.32 -3.39 7.66
C ASP A 43 -17.98 -2.64 7.58
N VAL A 44 -18.01 -1.36 7.91
CA VAL A 44 -16.84 -0.50 7.91
C VAL A 44 -15.90 -0.87 9.05
N ALA A 45 -14.61 -0.99 8.78
CA ALA A 45 -13.62 -1.04 9.84
C ALA A 45 -13.25 0.37 10.30
N HIS A 46 -12.52 0.47 11.42
CA HIS A 46 -12.01 1.77 11.89
C HIS A 46 -10.96 2.39 10.95
N LEU A 47 -10.33 1.57 10.11
CA LEU A 47 -9.39 1.98 9.08
C LEU A 47 -10.13 2.09 7.75
N GLU A 48 -9.96 3.21 7.04
CA GLU A 48 -10.71 3.49 5.80
C GLU A 48 -10.36 2.47 4.70
N SER A 49 -9.12 1.99 4.69
CA SER A 49 -8.65 0.99 3.74
C SER A 49 -9.11 -0.45 4.02
N THR A 50 -9.92 -0.68 5.07
CA THR A 50 -10.29 -2.02 5.53
C THR A 50 -11.81 -2.17 5.69
N SER A 51 -12.35 -3.29 5.20
CA SER A 51 -13.75 -3.67 5.42
C SER A 51 -13.83 -5.00 6.14
N ILE A 52 -14.79 -5.16 7.04
CA ILE A 52 -15.07 -6.44 7.70
C ILE A 52 -16.14 -7.16 6.87
N VAL A 53 -15.86 -8.41 6.49
CA VAL A 53 -16.78 -9.25 5.72
C VAL A 53 -17.14 -10.47 6.55
N LEU A 54 -18.46 -10.66 6.77
CA LEU A 54 -19.04 -11.80 7.45
C LEU A 54 -19.92 -12.59 6.47
N ALA A 55 -19.48 -13.79 6.12
CA ALA A 55 -20.29 -14.76 5.39
C ALA A 55 -21.03 -15.67 6.37
N HIS A 56 -22.36 -15.78 6.22
CA HIS A 56 -23.19 -16.63 7.10
C HIS A 56 -24.00 -17.65 6.28
N GLY A 57 -24.11 -18.87 6.81
CA GLY A 57 -24.78 -19.99 6.16
C GLY A 57 -25.08 -21.12 7.15
N LEU A 58 -24.59 -22.33 6.86
CA LEU A 58 -24.45 -23.37 7.88
C LEU A 58 -23.31 -23.00 8.86
N ASP A 59 -22.22 -22.49 8.30
CA ASP A 59 -21.04 -22.03 9.02
C ASP A 59 -20.94 -20.49 8.99
N LEU A 60 -20.15 -19.95 9.90
CA LEU A 60 -19.85 -18.51 10.00
C LEU A 60 -18.37 -18.28 9.65
N PHE A 61 -18.11 -17.38 8.71
CA PHE A 61 -16.75 -16.98 8.34
C PHE A 61 -16.64 -15.47 8.36
N CYS A 62 -15.70 -14.95 9.16
CA CYS A 62 -15.46 -13.53 9.31
C CYS A 62 -14.00 -13.21 9.01
N THR A 63 -13.76 -12.18 8.21
CA THR A 63 -12.42 -11.74 7.84
C THR A 63 -12.39 -10.24 7.54
N ARG A 64 -11.18 -9.67 7.53
CA ARG A 64 -10.93 -8.30 7.11
C ARG A 64 -10.36 -8.32 5.70
N VAL A 65 -10.91 -7.49 4.82
CA VAL A 65 -10.49 -7.38 3.42
C VAL A 65 -9.94 -5.98 3.18
N GLN A 66 -8.81 -5.89 2.49
CA GLN A 66 -8.20 -4.63 2.05
C GLN A 66 -8.21 -4.57 0.52
N PRO A 67 -9.25 -3.98 -0.11
CA PRO A 67 -9.39 -4.00 -1.57
C PRO A 67 -8.33 -3.16 -2.29
N SER A 68 -7.84 -2.09 -1.66
CA SER A 68 -6.93 -1.10 -2.27
C SER A 68 -5.49 -1.21 -1.79
N SER A 69 -5.12 -2.30 -1.11
CA SER A 69 -3.97 -2.34 -0.20
C SER A 69 -4.13 -1.38 0.98
N THR A 70 -3.46 -1.68 2.09
CA THR A 70 -3.59 -0.93 3.33
C THR A 70 -2.83 0.40 3.24
N PHE A 71 -3.53 1.48 2.86
CA PHE A 71 -2.89 2.81 2.74
C PHE A 71 -2.82 3.57 4.07
N ASP A 72 -3.69 3.22 5.03
CA ASP A 72 -3.75 3.86 6.35
C ASP A 72 -2.81 3.24 7.39
N LEU A 73 -2.17 2.10 7.06
CA LEU A 73 -1.22 1.43 7.95
C LEU A 73 0.16 1.40 7.31
N LEU A 74 1.16 1.60 8.15
CA LEU A 74 2.54 1.36 7.77
C LEU A 74 2.75 -0.15 7.58
N GLN A 75 3.41 -0.53 6.50
CA GLN A 75 3.72 -1.93 6.23
C GLN A 75 4.53 -2.54 7.38
N GLU A 76 4.22 -3.79 7.74
CA GLU A 76 4.95 -4.52 8.79
C GLU A 76 6.44 -4.69 8.42
N ASP A 77 6.73 -4.81 7.12
CA ASP A 77 8.08 -4.95 6.57
C ASP A 77 8.81 -3.61 6.36
N PHE A 78 8.32 -2.51 6.95
CA PHE A 78 8.96 -1.22 6.78
C PHE A 78 10.38 -1.20 7.38
N PRO A 79 11.43 -0.83 6.63
CA PRO A 79 12.81 -0.95 7.06
C PRO A 79 13.24 0.22 7.98
N PHE A 80 12.70 0.26 9.20
CA PHE A 80 12.97 1.32 10.19
C PHE A 80 14.47 1.48 10.48
N ALA A 81 15.20 0.38 10.59
CA ALA A 81 16.64 0.41 10.87
C ALA A 81 17.41 1.15 9.75
N PHE A 82 17.05 0.92 8.50
CA PHE A 82 17.67 1.58 7.36
C PHE A 82 17.33 3.07 7.32
N LEU A 83 16.07 3.42 7.60
CA LEU A 83 15.63 4.82 7.70
C LEU A 83 16.45 5.58 8.76
N VAL A 84 16.54 5.04 9.97
CA VAL A 84 17.30 5.69 11.06
C VAL A 84 18.77 5.81 10.70
N LEU A 85 19.36 4.75 10.13
CA LEU A 85 20.76 4.76 9.72
C LEU A 85 21.02 5.86 8.69
N ILE A 86 20.27 5.90 7.58
CA ILE A 86 20.53 6.86 6.51
C ILE A 86 20.32 8.30 7.00
N THR A 87 19.27 8.56 7.76
CA THR A 87 19.02 9.89 8.34
C THR A 87 20.15 10.31 9.28
N SER A 88 20.67 9.41 10.11
CA SER A 88 21.80 9.71 11.01
C SER A 88 23.09 10.00 10.25
N VAL A 89 23.42 9.18 9.23
CA VAL A 89 24.62 9.34 8.41
C VAL A 89 24.58 10.66 7.65
N PHE A 90 23.45 10.99 7.01
CA PHE A 90 23.28 12.26 6.32
C PHE A 90 23.31 13.45 7.29
N GLY A 91 22.73 13.32 8.49
CA GLY A 91 22.78 14.35 9.53
C GLY A 91 24.22 14.66 9.97
N ILE A 92 25.02 13.63 10.24
CA ILE A 92 26.44 13.80 10.62
C ILE A 92 27.24 14.38 9.46
N ALA A 93 27.04 13.86 8.24
CA ALA A 93 27.72 14.37 7.05
C ALA A 93 27.45 15.87 6.84
N ALA A 94 26.20 16.31 6.98
CA ALA A 94 25.83 17.72 6.85
C ALA A 94 26.55 18.61 7.90
N LEU A 95 26.67 18.16 9.15
CA LEU A 95 27.39 18.88 10.20
C LEU A 95 28.88 19.00 9.90
N VAL A 96 29.50 17.90 9.44
CA VAL A 96 30.92 17.90 9.06
C VAL A 96 31.16 18.83 7.87
N LEU A 97 30.32 18.75 6.84
CA LEU A 97 30.43 19.63 5.67
C LEU A 97 30.26 21.10 6.05
N LYS A 98 29.30 21.42 6.92
CA LYS A 98 29.12 22.79 7.43
C LYS A 98 30.38 23.29 8.15
N TYR A 99 30.94 22.48 9.05
CA TYR A 99 32.15 22.82 9.79
C TYR A 99 33.36 23.05 8.88
N LEU A 100 33.55 22.19 7.88
CA LEU A 100 34.63 22.32 6.90
C LEU A 100 34.40 23.54 5.98
N GLY A 101 33.15 23.83 5.63
CA GLY A 101 32.75 24.99 4.84
C GLY A 101 33.04 26.31 5.56
N GLU A 102 32.63 26.43 6.83
CA GLU A 102 32.92 27.61 7.67
C GLU A 102 34.43 27.83 7.83
N ARG A 103 35.19 26.75 8.03
CA ARG A 103 36.66 26.81 8.10
C ARG A 103 37.30 27.24 6.78
N SER A 104 36.81 26.73 5.66
CA SER A 104 37.32 27.08 4.32
C SER A 104 36.99 28.54 3.98
N ALA A 105 35.78 29.00 4.31
CA ALA A 105 35.36 30.38 4.12
C ALA A 105 36.16 31.36 5.00
N LEU A 106 36.48 30.97 6.24
CA LEU A 106 37.37 31.76 7.10
C LEU A 106 38.78 31.83 6.51
N LYS A 107 39.38 30.70 6.09
CA LYS A 107 40.72 30.72 5.46
C LYS A 107 40.78 31.62 4.23
N ALA A 108 39.75 31.59 3.38
CA ALA A 108 39.69 32.42 2.18
C ALA A 108 39.56 33.93 2.48
N LYS A 109 38.95 34.31 3.60
CA LYS A 109 38.80 35.72 4.03
C LYS A 109 40.06 36.31 4.68
N TRP A 110 41.01 35.47 5.09
CA TRP A 110 42.23 35.88 5.79
C TRP A 110 43.48 35.83 4.88
N GLN A 111 43.29 35.55 3.58
CA GLN A 111 44.22 35.95 2.52
C GLN A 111 43.90 37.37 2.07
#